data_AF-A0A955DGM4-F1
#
_entry.id   AF-A0A955DGM4-F1
#
_cell.length_a   1.000
_cell.length_b   1.000
_cell.length_c   1.000
_cell.angle_alpha   90.00
_cell.angle_beta   90.00
_cell.angle_gamma   90.00
#
_symmetry.space_group_name_H-M   'P 1'
#
loop_
_entity.id
_entity.type
_entity.pdbx_description
1 polymer ?
#
loop_
_entity_poly.entity_id
_entity_poly.type
_entity_poly.pdbx_seq_one_letter_code
_entity_poly.pdbx_strand_id
1 'polypeptide(L)'
;MTNEKLGKWIERLKTMGTPWSGDLAPGEPFRDEVGATRPVDGPFFAWRVARLSGAPGAAGVTADAGPDVLLWRALTDSHLHVDDVVARFLADADDRDATDAGALHAQHGTLAIEAWIEAELAAIHALFWHGHARGRGDLAALTERIAQWHLENLQPDNATNRPWGLPVFIWMSVQRNDATAGLYADTMLHNCQVALGHVDRLSAHIMLDAAEALEMARSA
;
A
#
# COMPACT_ATOMS: atom_id res chain seq x y z
N MET A 1 8.28 17.67 -17.61
CA MET A 1 8.55 17.97 -16.18
C MET A 1 8.01 16.89 -15.25
N THR A 2 6.79 16.40 -15.46
CA THR A 2 6.14 15.35 -14.65
C THR A 2 6.95 14.05 -14.54
N ASN A 3 7.47 13.54 -15.65
CA ASN A 3 8.28 12.31 -15.65
C ASN A 3 9.60 12.43 -14.89
N GLU A 4 10.22 13.62 -14.89
CA GLU A 4 11.47 13.86 -14.15
C GLU A 4 11.21 13.89 -12.65
N LYS A 5 10.13 14.57 -12.21
CA LYS A 5 9.73 14.59 -10.79
C LYS A 5 9.42 13.19 -10.29
N LEU A 6 8.68 12.39 -11.07
CA LEU A 6 8.37 11.01 -10.71
C LEU A 6 9.64 10.14 -10.62
N GLY A 7 10.57 10.32 -11.57
CA GLY A 7 11.86 9.64 -11.55
C GLY A 7 12.67 9.93 -10.29
N LYS A 8 12.70 11.19 -9.83
CA LYS A 8 13.39 11.55 -8.57
C LYS A 8 12.78 10.86 -7.34
N TRP A 9 11.45 10.73 -7.30
CA TRP A 9 10.79 9.96 -6.24
C TRP A 9 11.18 8.49 -6.29
N ILE A 10 11.09 7.85 -7.45
CA ILE A 10 11.47 6.44 -7.64
C ILE A 10 12.91 6.18 -7.16
N GLU A 11 13.86 7.01 -7.58
CA GLU A 11 15.26 6.89 -7.16
C GLU A 11 15.45 7.08 -5.65
N ARG A 12 14.73 8.04 -5.04
CA ARG A 12 14.74 8.24 -3.59
C ARG A 12 14.24 7.01 -2.84
N LEU A 13 13.12 6.42 -3.26
CA LEU A 13 12.57 5.19 -2.66
C LEU A 13 13.57 4.03 -2.75
N LYS A 14 14.18 3.84 -3.94
CA LYS A 14 15.21 2.82 -4.14
C LYS A 14 16.43 3.04 -3.25
N THR A 15 16.92 4.28 -3.16
CA THR A 15 18.07 4.65 -2.34
C THR A 15 17.82 4.40 -0.86
N MET A 16 16.61 4.71 -0.39
CA MET A 16 16.22 4.51 1.00
C MET A 16 15.95 3.05 1.35
N GLY A 17 15.29 2.28 0.47
CA GLY A 17 14.88 0.90 0.76
C GLY A 17 15.98 -0.15 0.54
N THR A 18 16.81 0.00 -0.50
CA THR A 18 17.78 -1.05 -0.89
C THR A 18 18.69 -1.50 0.25
N PRO A 19 19.33 -0.60 1.04
CA PRO A 19 20.29 -1.01 2.06
C PRO A 19 19.70 -1.87 3.19
N TRP A 20 18.38 -1.82 3.38
CA TRP A 20 17.70 -2.38 4.56
C TRP A 20 16.72 -3.51 4.25
N SER A 21 16.43 -3.75 2.97
CA SER A 21 15.49 -4.79 2.54
C SER A 21 15.95 -6.21 2.90
N GLY A 22 17.25 -6.49 2.78
CA GLY A 22 17.77 -7.86 2.89
C GLY A 22 17.15 -8.81 1.85
N ASP A 23 17.42 -10.10 1.99
CA ASP A 23 16.96 -11.11 1.04
C ASP A 23 15.53 -11.59 1.35
N LEU A 24 14.77 -11.91 0.30
CA LEU A 24 13.48 -12.61 0.41
C LEU A 24 13.65 -14.06 -0.05
N ALA A 25 13.69 -14.98 0.89
CA ALA A 25 13.72 -16.40 0.59
C ALA A 25 12.30 -16.88 0.18
N PRO A 26 12.13 -17.51 -0.99
CA PRO A 26 10.84 -18.05 -1.39
C PRO A 26 10.30 -19.06 -0.37
N GLY A 27 9.06 -18.88 0.07
CA GLY A 27 8.37 -19.80 0.99
C GLY A 27 8.68 -19.60 2.47
N GLU A 28 9.59 -18.70 2.84
CA GLU A 28 9.80 -18.34 4.25
C GLU A 28 8.80 -17.27 4.68
N PRO A 29 8.12 -17.44 5.84
CA PRO A 29 7.27 -16.40 6.38
C PRO A 29 8.12 -15.19 6.77
N PHE A 30 7.74 -14.01 6.30
CA PHE A 30 8.40 -12.78 6.70
C PHE A 30 8.26 -12.54 8.20
N ARG A 31 9.33 -12.04 8.81
CA ARG A 31 9.35 -11.54 10.18
C ARG A 31 10.13 -10.24 10.21
N ASP A 32 9.60 -9.25 10.92
CA ASP A 32 10.30 -7.99 11.15
C ASP A 32 11.42 -8.14 12.21
N GLU A 33 12.07 -7.03 12.54
CA GLU A 33 13.21 -6.96 13.47
C GLU A 33 12.90 -7.49 14.87
N VAL A 34 11.63 -7.46 15.27
CA VAL A 34 11.16 -7.96 16.57
C VAL A 34 10.48 -9.32 16.47
N GLY A 35 10.51 -9.94 15.28
CA GLY A 35 9.93 -11.25 15.02
C GLY A 35 8.41 -11.25 14.81
N ALA A 36 7.81 -10.06 14.72
CA ALA A 36 6.37 -9.90 14.54
C ALA A 36 5.95 -10.12 13.09
N THR A 37 4.68 -10.52 12.95
CA THR A 37 4.04 -10.85 11.68
C THR A 37 2.66 -10.21 11.65
N ARG A 38 2.27 -9.68 10.50
CA ARG A 38 0.94 -9.11 10.24
C ARG A 38 0.20 -9.97 9.22
N PRO A 39 -1.15 -9.98 9.25
CA PRO A 39 -1.93 -10.70 8.24
C PRO A 39 -1.57 -10.32 6.79
N VAL A 40 -1.29 -9.05 6.52
CA VAL A 40 -0.94 -8.55 5.18
C VAL A 40 0.47 -8.94 4.71
N ASP A 41 1.39 -9.24 5.63
CA ASP A 41 2.79 -9.55 5.28
C ASP A 41 2.85 -10.74 4.32
N GLY A 42 2.09 -11.81 4.58
CA GLY A 42 2.07 -13.01 3.75
C GLY A 42 1.73 -12.73 2.27
N PRO A 43 0.54 -12.18 1.96
CA PRO A 43 0.17 -11.83 0.60
C PRO A 43 1.09 -10.80 -0.06
N PHE A 44 1.53 -9.78 0.68
CA PHE A 44 2.47 -8.79 0.16
C PHE A 44 3.80 -9.44 -0.28
N PHE A 45 4.40 -10.28 0.57
CA PHE A 45 5.66 -10.94 0.22
C PHE A 45 5.49 -12.03 -0.83
N ALA A 46 4.35 -12.72 -0.88
CA ALA A 46 4.04 -13.64 -1.98
C ALA A 46 4.02 -12.89 -3.33
N TRP A 47 3.43 -11.70 -3.38
CA TRP A 47 3.49 -10.83 -4.56
C TRP A 47 4.90 -10.40 -4.90
N ARG A 48 5.67 -9.91 -3.92
CA ARG A 48 7.07 -9.49 -4.11
C ARG A 48 7.93 -10.62 -4.68
N VAL A 49 7.87 -11.80 -4.08
CA VAL A 49 8.62 -12.99 -4.54
C VAL A 49 8.19 -13.37 -5.95
N ALA A 50 6.89 -13.35 -6.25
CA ALA A 50 6.40 -13.69 -7.58
C ALA A 50 6.91 -12.74 -8.66
N ARG A 51 6.95 -11.43 -8.37
CA ARG A 51 7.53 -10.44 -9.29
C ARG A 51 9.03 -10.62 -9.49
N LEU A 52 9.78 -10.84 -8.40
CA LEU A 52 11.25 -10.87 -8.46
C LEU A 52 11.80 -12.18 -9.04
N SER A 53 11.14 -13.30 -8.77
CA SER A 53 11.60 -14.63 -9.17
C SER A 53 10.86 -15.22 -10.38
N GLY A 54 9.69 -14.68 -10.73
CA GLY A 54 8.77 -15.28 -11.70
C GLY A 54 8.08 -16.57 -11.21
N ALA A 55 8.37 -17.04 -9.99
CA ALA A 55 7.74 -18.22 -9.41
C ALA A 55 6.37 -17.85 -8.78
N PRO A 56 5.38 -18.75 -8.76
CA PRO A 56 4.13 -18.48 -8.08
C PRO A 56 4.37 -18.28 -6.57
N GLY A 57 3.98 -17.12 -6.04
CA GLY A 57 3.95 -16.86 -4.61
C GLY A 57 2.66 -17.44 -4.01
N ALA A 58 2.79 -18.44 -3.14
CA ALA A 58 1.65 -18.98 -2.40
C ALA A 58 1.58 -18.36 -1.01
N ALA A 59 0.54 -17.58 -0.73
CA ALA A 59 0.19 -17.15 0.62
C ALA A 59 -1.05 -17.91 1.10
N GLY A 60 -0.97 -18.59 2.24
CA GLY A 60 -2.13 -19.14 2.90
C GLY A 60 -2.91 -18.02 3.60
N VAL A 61 -4.18 -17.83 3.26
CA VAL A 61 -5.05 -16.81 3.87
C VAL A 61 -6.46 -17.36 4.08
N THR A 62 -7.10 -16.98 5.18
CA THR A 62 -8.50 -17.31 5.50
C THR A 62 -9.49 -16.48 4.66
N ALA A 63 -10.71 -16.98 4.47
CA ALA A 63 -11.75 -16.27 3.70
C ALA A 63 -12.27 -14.97 4.38
N ASP A 64 -12.06 -14.86 5.70
CA ASP A 64 -12.53 -13.75 6.55
C ASP A 64 -11.49 -12.64 6.72
N ALA A 65 -10.50 -12.56 5.81
CA ALA A 65 -9.46 -11.55 5.88
C ALA A 65 -9.95 -10.15 5.48
N GLY A 66 -9.26 -9.13 5.99
CA GLY A 66 -9.52 -7.72 5.68
C GLY A 66 -9.20 -7.34 4.22
N PRO A 67 -9.57 -6.12 3.80
CA PRO A 67 -9.40 -5.66 2.43
C PRO A 67 -7.92 -5.60 2.00
N ASP A 68 -7.04 -5.17 2.89
CA ASP A 68 -5.59 -5.16 2.71
C ASP A 68 -5.08 -6.54 2.30
N VAL A 69 -5.43 -7.57 3.08
CA VAL A 69 -4.98 -8.93 2.84
C VAL A 69 -5.54 -9.50 1.52
N LEU A 70 -6.85 -9.30 1.27
CA LEU A 70 -7.51 -9.83 0.08
C LEU A 70 -7.07 -9.13 -1.21
N LEU A 71 -6.85 -7.82 -1.19
CA LEU A 71 -6.40 -7.06 -2.36
C LEU A 71 -4.97 -7.41 -2.75
N TRP A 72 -4.07 -7.59 -1.76
CA TRP A 72 -2.72 -8.08 -2.01
C TRP A 72 -2.75 -9.51 -2.56
N ARG A 73 -3.60 -10.39 -2.02
CA ARG A 73 -3.75 -11.76 -2.53
C ARG A 73 -4.27 -11.79 -3.97
N ALA A 74 -5.20 -10.91 -4.33
CA ALA A 74 -5.74 -10.83 -5.70
C ALA A 74 -4.66 -10.45 -6.76
N LEU A 75 -3.47 -9.99 -6.35
CA LEU A 75 -2.36 -9.76 -7.27
C LEU A 75 -1.68 -11.05 -7.74
N THR A 76 -1.77 -12.13 -6.95
CA THR A 76 -1.11 -13.43 -7.21
C THR A 76 -2.08 -14.60 -7.40
N ASP A 77 -3.28 -14.53 -6.82
CA ASP A 77 -4.30 -15.58 -6.89
C ASP A 77 -5.29 -15.30 -8.03
N SER A 78 -5.20 -16.08 -9.11
CA SER A 78 -6.08 -15.94 -10.27
C SER A 78 -7.53 -16.31 -10.01
N HIS A 79 -7.84 -16.96 -8.89
CA HIS A 79 -9.21 -17.29 -8.48
C HIS A 79 -9.88 -16.18 -7.68
N LEU A 80 -9.13 -15.16 -7.23
CA LEU A 80 -9.64 -14.04 -6.46
C LEU A 80 -9.67 -12.78 -7.33
N HIS A 81 -10.87 -12.37 -7.75
CA HIS A 81 -11.04 -11.18 -8.58
C HIS A 81 -11.09 -9.91 -7.72
N VAL A 82 -10.29 -8.90 -8.09
CA VAL A 82 -10.25 -7.60 -7.40
C VAL A 82 -11.62 -6.92 -7.35
N ASP A 83 -12.44 -7.11 -8.39
CA ASP A 83 -13.77 -6.52 -8.48
C ASP A 83 -14.72 -7.08 -7.40
N ASP A 84 -14.64 -8.39 -7.12
CA ASP A 84 -15.42 -9.03 -6.06
C ASP A 84 -14.97 -8.56 -4.67
N VAL A 85 -13.65 -8.38 -4.49
CA VAL A 85 -13.07 -7.87 -3.24
C VAL A 85 -13.53 -6.43 -3.00
N VAL A 86 -13.40 -5.54 -3.98
CA VAL A 86 -13.83 -4.14 -3.87
C VAL A 86 -15.32 -4.04 -3.64
N ALA A 87 -16.13 -4.78 -4.40
CA ALA A 87 -17.58 -4.78 -4.25
C ALA A 87 -18.02 -5.21 -2.83
N ARG A 88 -17.36 -6.23 -2.26
CA ARG A 88 -17.63 -6.69 -0.88
C ARG A 88 -17.46 -5.57 0.14
N PHE A 89 -16.38 -4.79 0.08
CA PHE A 89 -16.10 -3.76 1.09
C PHE A 89 -16.81 -2.42 0.84
N LEU A 90 -17.16 -2.13 -0.41
CA LEU A 90 -18.00 -0.97 -0.74
C LEU A 90 -19.49 -1.22 -0.46
N ALA A 91 -19.96 -2.48 -0.49
CA ALA A 91 -21.35 -2.80 -0.13
C ALA A 91 -21.65 -2.54 1.36
N ASP A 92 -20.63 -2.54 2.21
CA ASP A 92 -20.71 -2.22 3.64
C ASP A 92 -20.75 -0.69 3.90
N ALA A 93 -21.28 0.09 2.94
CA ALA A 93 -21.32 1.55 3.01
C ALA A 93 -22.51 2.09 3.80
N ASP A 94 -23.56 1.29 4.00
CA ASP A 94 -24.80 1.74 4.63
C ASP A 94 -24.65 2.04 6.15
N ASP A 95 -23.60 1.51 6.78
CA ASP A 95 -23.30 1.73 8.22
C ASP A 95 -22.21 2.79 8.48
N ARG A 96 -21.72 3.46 7.43
CA ARG A 96 -20.63 4.46 7.55
C ARG A 96 -21.12 5.78 8.12
N ASP A 97 -20.25 6.43 8.88
CA ASP A 97 -20.48 7.78 9.40
C ASP A 97 -19.45 8.78 8.87
N ALA A 98 -19.44 10.00 9.42
CA ALA A 98 -18.51 11.03 8.97
C ALA A 98 -17.03 10.66 9.16
N THR A 99 -16.71 9.69 10.03
CA THR A 99 -15.35 9.27 10.37
C THR A 99 -14.73 8.32 9.35
N ASP A 100 -15.53 7.68 8.49
CA ASP A 100 -15.06 6.68 7.51
C ASP A 100 -15.81 6.68 6.16
N ALA A 101 -16.71 7.64 5.91
CA ALA A 101 -17.54 7.70 4.70
C ALA A 101 -16.78 7.57 3.37
N GLY A 102 -15.54 8.05 3.29
CA GLY A 102 -14.71 7.96 2.09
C GLY A 102 -13.61 6.89 2.10
N ALA A 103 -13.51 6.12 3.18
CA ALA A 103 -12.57 5.00 3.30
C ALA A 103 -12.96 3.82 2.38
N LEU A 104 -12.07 2.85 2.17
CA LEU A 104 -12.38 1.63 1.42
C LEU A 104 -13.26 0.69 2.24
N HIS A 105 -12.93 0.47 3.51
CA HIS A 105 -13.78 -0.27 4.46
C HIS A 105 -14.07 0.56 5.70
N ALA A 106 -15.21 0.27 6.30
CA ALA A 106 -15.69 1.02 7.43
C ALA A 106 -14.90 0.70 8.72
N GLN A 107 -14.83 1.67 9.62
CA GLN A 107 -14.13 1.58 10.90
C GLN A 107 -15.03 0.87 11.93
N HIS A 108 -15.20 -0.44 11.80
CA HIS A 108 -16.04 -1.21 12.73
C HIS A 108 -15.28 -1.75 13.95
N GLY A 109 -15.95 -1.74 15.10
CA GLY A 109 -15.63 -2.57 16.24
C GLY A 109 -14.55 -2.02 17.18
N THR A 110 -13.70 -2.92 17.68
CA THR A 110 -12.69 -2.62 18.73
C THR A 110 -11.28 -2.43 18.17
N LEU A 111 -11.13 -2.30 16.85
CA LEU A 111 -9.80 -2.12 16.25
C LEU A 111 -9.29 -0.72 16.59
N ALA A 112 -8.02 -0.63 17.01
CA ALA A 112 -7.38 0.66 17.21
C ALA A 112 -7.36 1.44 15.89
N ILE A 113 -7.56 2.76 15.95
CA ILE A 113 -7.64 3.61 14.77
C ILE A 113 -6.38 3.50 13.92
N GLU A 114 -5.21 3.36 14.53
CA GLU A 114 -3.94 3.20 13.86
C GLU A 114 -3.90 1.89 13.05
N ALA A 115 -4.40 0.78 13.61
CA ALA A 115 -4.44 -0.49 12.92
C ALA A 115 -5.44 -0.50 11.75
N TRP A 116 -6.56 0.22 11.90
CA TRP A 116 -7.51 0.44 10.81
C TRP A 116 -6.90 1.29 9.69
N ILE A 117 -6.24 2.41 10.04
CA ILE A 117 -5.52 3.27 9.08
C ILE A 117 -4.43 2.47 8.35
N GLU A 118 -3.69 1.59 9.05
CA GLU A 118 -2.69 0.75 8.39
C GLU A 118 -3.31 -0.17 7.34
N ALA A 119 -4.42 -0.82 7.66
CA ALA A 119 -5.13 -1.70 6.73
C ALA A 119 -5.64 -0.90 5.52
N GLU A 120 -6.23 0.28 5.74
CA GLU A 120 -6.65 1.18 4.66
C GLU A 120 -5.47 1.56 3.75
N LEU A 121 -4.36 2.03 4.33
CA LEU A 121 -3.17 2.42 3.59
C LEU A 121 -2.54 1.24 2.84
N ALA A 122 -2.53 0.05 3.43
CA ALA A 122 -2.04 -1.17 2.78
C ALA A 122 -2.95 -1.60 1.62
N ALA A 123 -4.26 -1.46 1.77
CA ALA A 123 -5.24 -1.73 0.74
C ALA A 123 -5.13 -0.77 -0.45
N ILE A 124 -5.01 0.55 -0.22
CA ILE A 124 -4.83 1.50 -1.33
C ILE A 124 -3.50 1.31 -2.06
N HIS A 125 -2.47 0.79 -1.38
CA HIS A 125 -1.23 0.38 -2.06
C HIS A 125 -1.50 -0.76 -3.05
N ALA A 126 -2.21 -1.81 -2.63
CA ALA A 126 -2.58 -2.91 -3.52
C ALA A 126 -3.50 -2.43 -4.66
N LEU A 127 -4.46 -1.56 -4.39
CA LEU A 127 -5.32 -0.97 -5.42
C LEU A 127 -4.53 -0.13 -6.43
N PHE A 128 -3.46 0.56 -6.02
CA PHE A 128 -2.57 1.26 -6.95
C PHE A 128 -1.98 0.31 -7.99
N TRP A 129 -1.59 -0.91 -7.60
CA TRP A 129 -1.14 -1.93 -8.55
C TRP A 129 -2.25 -2.34 -9.53
N HIS A 130 -3.44 -2.64 -9.01
CA HIS A 130 -4.57 -3.06 -9.86
C HIS A 130 -5.02 -1.95 -10.81
N GLY A 131 -5.08 -0.71 -10.32
CA GLY A 131 -5.52 0.49 -11.03
C GLY A 131 -4.45 1.07 -11.94
N HIS A 132 -3.50 1.78 -11.34
CA HIS A 132 -2.51 2.57 -12.07
C HIS A 132 -1.50 1.71 -12.82
N ALA A 133 -0.91 0.70 -12.14
CA ALA A 133 0.16 -0.08 -12.75
C ALA A 133 -0.34 -1.08 -13.81
N ARG A 134 -1.56 -1.63 -13.66
CA ARG A 134 -2.17 -2.59 -14.60
C ARG A 134 -3.19 -1.96 -15.56
N GLY A 135 -3.39 -0.65 -15.53
CA GLY A 135 -4.21 0.09 -16.51
C GLY A 135 -5.74 -0.02 -16.31
N ARG A 136 -6.22 -0.33 -15.10
CA ARG A 136 -7.66 -0.29 -14.76
C ARG A 136 -8.07 1.10 -14.30
N GLY A 137 -8.58 1.91 -15.23
CA GLY A 137 -8.91 3.32 -14.96
C GLY A 137 -9.99 3.54 -13.88
N ASP A 138 -10.92 2.60 -13.73
CA ASP A 138 -11.96 2.61 -12.68
C ASP A 138 -11.35 2.43 -11.28
N LEU A 139 -10.43 1.46 -11.14
CA LEU A 139 -9.71 1.23 -9.88
C LEU A 139 -8.71 2.34 -9.59
N ALA A 140 -8.08 2.93 -10.60
CA ALA A 140 -7.23 4.11 -10.44
C ALA A 140 -8.03 5.29 -9.86
N ALA A 141 -9.22 5.57 -10.42
CA ALA A 141 -10.10 6.62 -9.92
C ALA A 141 -10.61 6.35 -8.48
N LEU A 142 -10.92 5.08 -8.16
CA LEU A 142 -11.26 4.67 -6.80
C LEU A 142 -10.09 4.91 -5.83
N THR A 143 -8.87 4.52 -6.21
CA THR A 143 -7.66 4.66 -5.40
C THR A 143 -7.37 6.13 -5.09
N GLU A 144 -7.40 7.01 -6.11
CA GLU A 144 -7.20 8.46 -5.93
C GLU A 144 -8.29 9.07 -5.03
N ARG A 145 -9.55 8.63 -5.16
CA ARG A 145 -10.66 9.13 -4.33
C ARG A 145 -10.48 8.76 -2.85
N ILE A 146 -10.13 7.51 -2.55
CA ILE A 146 -9.89 7.08 -1.16
C ILE A 146 -8.69 7.83 -0.59
N ALA A 147 -7.59 7.92 -1.35
CA ALA A 147 -6.40 8.67 -0.92
C ALA A 147 -6.71 10.15 -0.65
N GLN A 148 -7.53 10.80 -1.48
CA GLN A 148 -8.00 12.17 -1.23
C GLN A 148 -8.74 12.28 0.10
N TRP A 149 -9.62 11.33 0.41
CA TRP A 149 -10.31 11.31 1.70
C TRP A 149 -9.32 11.18 2.87
N HIS A 150 -8.28 10.35 2.75
CA HIS A 150 -7.23 10.27 3.77
C HIS A 150 -6.50 11.61 3.96
N LEU A 151 -6.18 12.34 2.88
CA LEU A 151 -5.53 13.66 2.97
C LEU A 151 -6.40 14.68 3.72
N GLU A 152 -7.72 14.59 3.56
CA GLU A 152 -8.68 15.52 4.15
C GLU A 152 -9.00 15.21 5.61
N ASN A 153 -8.96 13.94 6.00
CA ASN A 153 -9.52 13.48 7.28
C ASN A 153 -8.46 12.93 8.25
N LEU A 154 -7.29 12.53 7.76
CA LEU A 154 -6.29 11.83 8.56
C LEU A 154 -4.92 12.50 8.43
N GLN A 155 -4.24 12.65 9.57
CA GLN A 155 -2.87 13.16 9.58
C GLN A 155 -1.86 12.00 9.39
N PRO A 156 -0.76 12.22 8.65
CA PRO A 156 0.23 11.18 8.37
C PRO A 156 1.08 10.79 9.61
N ASP A 157 1.08 11.59 10.67
CA ASP A 157 1.72 11.27 11.96
C ASP A 157 0.90 10.28 12.80
N ASN A 158 -0.40 10.16 12.54
CA ASN A 158 -1.26 9.10 13.07
C ASN A 158 -1.08 7.76 12.33
N ALA A 159 -0.21 7.70 11.32
CA ALA A 159 0.09 6.48 10.59
C ALA A 159 1.05 5.58 11.38
N THR A 160 1.04 4.29 11.05
CA THR A 160 1.68 3.20 11.82
C THR A 160 3.20 3.09 11.70
N ASN A 161 3.86 4.20 11.39
CA ASN A 161 5.28 4.27 11.03
C ASN A 161 5.66 3.38 9.84
N ARG A 162 4.70 3.00 8.98
CA ARG A 162 4.94 2.22 7.76
C ARG A 162 4.45 2.97 6.53
N PRO A 163 5.22 2.99 5.42
CA PRO A 163 4.90 3.80 4.25
C PRO A 163 3.89 3.12 3.31
N TRP A 164 2.84 2.48 3.85
CA TRP A 164 1.78 1.90 3.03
C TRP A 164 1.01 2.97 2.26
N GLY A 165 0.58 2.72 1.02
CA GLY A 165 -0.13 3.72 0.22
C GLY A 165 0.75 4.83 -0.34
N LEU A 166 2.05 4.84 -0.04
CA LEU A 166 3.00 5.82 -0.56
C LEU A 166 2.94 6.05 -2.08
N PRO A 167 2.78 5.04 -2.97
CA PRO A 167 2.78 5.31 -4.41
C PRO A 167 1.57 6.16 -4.85
N VAL A 168 0.38 6.02 -4.23
CA VAL A 168 -0.77 6.84 -4.63
C VAL A 168 -0.55 8.32 -4.29
N PHE A 169 -0.01 8.64 -3.11
CA PHE A 169 0.24 10.03 -2.73
C PHE A 169 1.34 10.68 -3.59
N ILE A 170 2.41 9.95 -3.90
CA ILE A 170 3.44 10.41 -4.84
C ILE A 170 2.83 10.65 -6.22
N TRP A 171 2.00 9.71 -6.70
CA TRP A 171 1.34 9.82 -7.99
C TRP A 171 0.43 11.05 -8.06
N MET A 172 -0.44 11.25 -7.07
CA MET A 172 -1.30 12.44 -6.97
C MET A 172 -0.45 13.71 -6.94
N SER A 173 0.62 13.74 -6.15
CA SER A 173 1.49 14.92 -6.07
C SER A 173 2.12 15.29 -7.40
N VAL A 174 2.60 14.30 -8.15
CA VAL A 174 3.31 14.55 -9.41
C VAL A 174 2.34 14.76 -10.57
N GLN A 175 1.31 13.93 -10.71
CA GLN A 175 0.41 13.90 -11.86
C GLN A 175 -0.75 14.88 -11.73
N ARG A 176 -1.24 15.14 -10.51
CA ARG A 176 -2.30 16.12 -10.23
C ARG A 176 -1.74 17.45 -9.73
N ASN A 177 -0.43 17.56 -9.54
CA ASN A 177 0.23 18.71 -8.94
C ASN A 177 -0.33 19.05 -7.54
N ASP A 178 -0.66 18.01 -6.77
CA ASP A 178 -1.17 18.12 -5.41
C ASP A 178 -0.01 18.26 -4.40
N ALA A 179 0.16 19.48 -3.87
CA ALA A 179 1.22 19.74 -2.89
C ALA A 179 0.97 19.05 -1.54
N THR A 180 -0.29 18.90 -1.14
CA THR A 180 -0.68 18.25 0.12
C THR A 180 -0.33 16.78 0.07
N ALA A 181 -0.62 16.10 -1.04
CA ALA A 181 -0.22 14.70 -1.24
C ALA A 181 1.31 14.52 -1.20
N GLY A 182 2.06 15.49 -1.71
CA GLY A 182 3.53 15.47 -1.67
C GLY A 182 4.08 15.58 -0.26
N LEU A 183 3.55 16.52 0.54
CA LEU A 183 3.90 16.66 1.96
C LEU A 183 3.52 15.41 2.76
N TYR A 184 2.34 14.83 2.48
CA TYR A 184 1.89 13.59 3.10
C TYR A 184 2.89 12.45 2.85
N ALA A 185 3.28 12.25 1.59
CA ALA A 185 4.29 11.25 1.21
C ALA A 185 5.65 11.48 1.89
N ASP A 186 6.11 12.73 1.97
CA ASP A 186 7.34 13.08 2.69
C ASP A 186 7.26 12.75 4.19
N THR A 187 6.13 13.04 4.84
CA THR A 187 5.92 12.71 6.25
C THR A 187 5.90 11.20 6.48
N MET A 188 5.25 10.41 5.61
CA MET A 188 5.28 8.95 5.71
C MET A 188 6.70 8.40 5.61
N LEU A 189 7.51 8.92 4.68
CA LEU A 189 8.92 8.55 4.55
C LEU A 189 9.73 8.93 5.79
N HIS A 190 9.45 10.07 6.41
CA HIS A 190 10.11 10.48 7.64
C HIS A 190 9.75 9.55 8.81
N ASN A 191 8.46 9.28 9.01
CA ASN A 191 7.95 8.56 10.17
C ASN A 191 8.50 7.13 10.28
N CYS A 192 8.65 6.41 9.17
CA CYS A 192 9.22 5.06 9.18
C CYS A 192 10.72 5.00 9.54
N GLN A 193 11.40 6.14 9.67
CA GLN A 193 12.78 6.22 10.13
C GLN A 193 12.91 6.60 11.61
N VAL A 194 11.85 7.15 12.22
CA VAL A 194 11.93 7.80 13.54
C VAL A 194 12.37 6.81 14.62
N ALA A 195 11.85 5.58 14.60
CA ALA A 195 12.11 4.60 15.65
C ALA A 195 13.54 4.04 15.65
N LEU A 196 14.12 3.78 14.47
CA LEU A 196 15.42 3.11 14.33
C LEU A 196 16.55 4.05 13.86
N GLY A 197 16.23 5.28 13.48
CA GLY A 197 17.16 6.19 12.78
C GLY A 197 17.42 5.80 11.32
N HIS A 198 16.81 4.71 10.86
CA HIS A 198 16.78 4.22 9.49
C HIS A 198 15.44 3.51 9.25
N VAL A 199 15.15 3.14 8.00
CA VAL A 199 13.94 2.38 7.69
C VAL A 199 14.05 0.94 8.21
N ASP A 200 12.98 0.40 8.77
CA ASP A 200 12.87 -1.02 9.07
C ASP A 200 12.74 -1.85 7.78
N ARG A 201 12.93 -3.16 7.87
CA ARG A 201 12.96 -4.11 6.77
C ARG A 201 11.62 -4.20 6.04
N LEU A 202 10.50 -4.16 6.77
CA LEU A 202 9.18 -4.15 6.14
C LEU A 202 8.98 -2.85 5.36
N SER A 203 9.24 -1.70 5.99
CA SER A 203 9.19 -0.38 5.35
C SER A 203 10.10 -0.29 4.13
N ALA A 204 11.30 -0.86 4.19
CA ALA A 204 12.22 -0.95 3.07
C ALA A 204 11.62 -1.70 1.88
N HIS A 205 10.99 -2.86 2.10
CA HIS A 205 10.30 -3.59 1.05
C HIS A 205 9.08 -2.84 0.51
N ILE A 206 8.31 -2.17 1.36
CA ILE A 206 7.17 -1.35 0.93
C ILE A 206 7.64 -0.20 0.02
N MET A 207 8.76 0.46 0.35
CA MET A 207 9.32 1.52 -0.51
C MET A 207 9.82 1.01 -1.86
N LEU A 208 10.49 -0.14 -1.87
CA LEU A 208 10.94 -0.76 -3.12
C LEU A 208 9.75 -1.17 -4.00
N ASP A 209 8.69 -1.68 -3.39
CA ASP A 209 7.47 -2.02 -4.11
C ASP A 209 6.76 -0.79 -4.67
N ALA A 210 6.65 0.28 -3.87
CA ALA A 210 6.11 1.56 -4.32
C ALA A 210 6.90 2.12 -5.52
N ALA A 211 8.23 2.01 -5.51
CA ALA A 211 9.07 2.44 -6.62
C ALA A 211 8.76 1.65 -7.90
N GLU A 212 8.66 0.32 -7.81
CA GLU A 212 8.31 -0.55 -8.93
C GLU A 212 6.90 -0.27 -9.46
N ALA A 213 5.94 -0.04 -8.57
CA ALA A 213 4.57 0.30 -8.92
C ALA A 213 4.50 1.60 -9.72
N LEU A 214 5.23 2.63 -9.27
CA LEU A 214 5.32 3.92 -9.97
C LEU A 214 6.04 3.81 -11.31
N GLU A 215 7.08 2.97 -11.43
CA GLU A 215 7.74 2.69 -12.70
C GLU A 215 6.79 2.05 -13.70
N MET A 216 5.97 1.09 -13.25
CA MET A 216 5.00 0.42 -14.10
C MET A 216 3.86 1.36 -14.50
N ALA A 217 3.31 2.13 -13.56
CA ALA A 217 2.26 3.12 -13.83
C ALA A 217 2.73 4.24 -14.77
N ARG A 218 4.03 4.58 -14.77
CA ARG A 218 4.62 5.52 -15.75
C ARG A 218 4.61 4.97 -17.17
N SER A 219 4.59 3.65 -17.33
CA SER A 219 4.67 2.95 -18.62
C SER A 219 3.32 2.47 -19.16
N ALA A 220 2.26 2.49 -18.34
CA ALA A 220 0.89 2.16 -18.73
C ALA A 220 0.20 3.33 -19.45
#